data_AF-A0ABD1HWL0-F1
#
_entry.id   AF-A0ABD1HWL0-F1
#
_cell.length_a   1.000
_cell.length_b   1.000
_cell.length_c   1.000
_cell.angle_alpha   90.00
_cell.angle_beta   90.00
_cell.angle_gamma   90.00
#
_symmetry.space_group_name_H-M   'P 1'
#
loop_
_entity.id
_entity.type
_entity.pdbx_description
1 polymer ?
#
loop_
_entity_poly.entity_id
_entity_poly.type
_entity_poly.pdbx_seq_one_letter_code
_entity_poly.pdbx_strand_id
1 'polypeptide(L)'
;MDDPPMNVGTIYANMNDFRRAVKQHAIKTQFELGMEKFNPDLFRGYCKAASCPWSIVARLMKDEKQVKIAREKLYGTWEDSFENLFNFKAMVELKMQGVWLRYG
;
A
#
# COMPACT_ATOMS: atom_id res chain seq x y z
N MET A 1 -9.92 -9.38 -11.22
CA MET A 1 -10.24 -8.03 -10.73
C MET A 1 -8.93 -7.29 -10.67
N ASP A 2 -8.66 -6.51 -11.71
CA ASP A 2 -7.40 -5.82 -11.91
C ASP A 2 -7.16 -4.77 -10.83
N ASP A 3 -5.91 -4.69 -10.38
CA ASP A 3 -5.45 -3.74 -9.38
C ASP A 3 -5.58 -2.32 -9.97
N PRO A 4 -6.37 -1.42 -9.36
CA PRO A 4 -6.52 -0.06 -9.88
C PRO A 4 -5.16 0.65 -9.90
N PRO A 5 -4.79 1.36 -10.97
CA PRO A 5 -3.47 1.97 -11.09
C PRO A 5 -3.28 3.08 -10.05
N MET A 6 -2.41 2.83 -9.07
CA MET A 6 -2.02 3.78 -8.00
C MET A 6 -0.99 4.84 -8.43
N ASN A 7 -0.71 4.91 -9.73
CA ASN A 7 0.35 5.75 -10.27
C ASN A 7 0.08 7.26 -10.09
N VAL A 8 1.15 8.04 -9.93
CA VAL A 8 1.07 9.51 -10.00
C VAL A 8 0.39 9.93 -11.30
N GLY A 9 -0.59 10.83 -11.18
CA GLY A 9 -1.35 11.32 -12.32
C GLY A 9 -2.67 10.59 -12.57
N THR A 10 -2.92 9.43 -11.97
CA THR A 10 -4.25 8.77 -12.04
C THR A 10 -5.32 9.68 -11.46
N ILE A 11 -6.46 9.76 -12.16
CA ILE A 11 -7.63 10.52 -11.75
C ILE A 11 -8.73 9.53 -11.41
N TYR A 12 -9.29 9.68 -10.22
CA TYR A 12 -10.48 8.96 -9.77
C TYR A 12 -11.70 9.86 -9.89
N ALA A 13 -12.83 9.26 -10.28
CA ALA A 13 -14.09 9.98 -10.48
C ALA A 13 -14.59 10.65 -9.19
N ASN A 14 -14.30 10.04 -8.03
CA ASN A 14 -14.63 10.57 -6.71
C ASN A 14 -13.69 10.04 -5.61
N MET A 15 -13.75 10.70 -4.44
CA MET A 15 -12.95 10.34 -3.26
C MET A 15 -13.27 8.95 -2.71
N ASN A 16 -14.49 8.43 -2.89
CA ASN A 16 -14.86 7.10 -2.41
C ASN A 16 -14.21 5.98 -3.25
N ASP A 17 -14.18 6.14 -4.57
CA ASP A 17 -13.48 5.23 -5.48
C ASP A 17 -11.98 5.21 -5.18
N PHE A 18 -11.41 6.39 -4.98
CA PHE A 18 -10.01 6.52 -4.56
C PHE A 18 -9.75 5.80 -3.23
N ARG A 19 -10.55 6.05 -2.18
CA ARG A 19 -10.40 5.38 -0.87
C ARG A 19 -10.55 3.87 -0.97
N ARG A 20 -11.44 3.37 -1.82
CA ARG A 20 -11.65 1.94 -2.05
C ARG A 20 -10.40 1.32 -2.68
N ALA A 21 -9.83 1.96 -3.71
CA ALA A 21 -8.59 1.51 -4.32
C ALA A 21 -7.45 1.49 -3.29
N VAL A 22 -7.31 2.53 -2.47
CA VAL A 22 -6.26 2.60 -1.43
C VAL A 22 -6.39 1.47 -0.41
N LYS A 23 -7.62 1.17 0.03
CA LYS A 23 -7.88 0.05 0.94
C LYS A 23 -7.57 -1.30 0.31
N GLN A 24 -7.96 -1.51 -0.95
CA GLN A 24 -7.68 -2.75 -1.67
C GLN A 24 -6.17 -2.95 -1.82
N HIS A 25 -5.42 -1.91 -2.17
CA HIS A 25 -3.97 -1.96 -2.23
C HIS A 25 -3.34 -2.32 -0.88
N ALA A 26 -3.78 -1.69 0.22
CA ALA A 26 -3.29 -2.02 1.55
C ALA A 26 -3.57 -3.48 1.96
N ILE A 27 -4.76 -4.01 1.62
CA ILE A 27 -5.12 -5.43 1.86
C ILE A 27 -4.24 -6.36 1.03
N LYS A 28 -4.07 -6.07 -0.26
CA LYS A 28 -3.27 -6.89 -1.20
C LYS A 28 -1.80 -6.91 -0.79
N THR A 29 -1.26 -5.76 -0.41
CA THR A 29 0.14 -5.59 0.02
C THR A 29 0.32 -5.89 1.51
N GLN A 30 -0.75 -6.28 2.22
CA GLN A 30 -0.76 -6.73 3.62
C GLN A 30 -0.13 -5.75 4.62
N PHE A 31 -0.40 -4.45 4.48
CA PHE A 31 0.07 -3.44 5.43
C PHE A 31 -1.07 -2.66 6.10
N GLU A 32 -0.82 -2.17 7.31
CA GLU A 32 -1.75 -1.27 7.99
C GLU A 32 -1.71 0.14 7.41
N LEU A 33 -2.84 0.59 6.87
CA LEU A 33 -3.00 1.93 6.33
C LEU A 33 -3.19 2.96 7.45
N GLY A 34 -2.29 3.93 7.51
CA GLY A 34 -2.44 5.19 8.21
C GLY A 34 -3.05 6.24 7.29
N MET A 35 -3.98 7.04 7.82
CA MET A 35 -4.55 8.18 7.12
C MET A 35 -4.35 9.42 7.98
N GLU A 36 -3.90 10.50 7.35
CA GLU A 36 -3.79 11.79 8.01
C GLU A 36 -4.77 12.74 7.33
N LYS A 37 -5.72 13.27 8.11
CA LYS A 37 -6.66 14.28 7.64
C LYS A 37 -6.10 15.64 8.03
N PHE A 38 -5.47 16.32 7.08
CA PHE A 38 -4.97 17.68 7.31
C PHE A 38 -5.90 18.70 6.65
N ASN A 39 -6.17 18.57 5.34
CA ASN A 39 -7.02 19.49 4.58
C ASN A 39 -8.17 18.72 3.89
N PRO A 40 -9.36 19.35 3.71
CA PRO A 40 -10.46 18.72 2.97
C PRO A 40 -10.08 18.36 1.52
N ASP A 41 -9.18 19.15 0.92
CA ASP A 41 -8.75 18.98 -0.47
C ASP A 41 -7.56 18.03 -0.64
N LEU A 42 -6.99 17.51 0.46
CA LEU A 42 -5.78 16.71 0.45
C LEU A 42 -5.98 15.42 1.22
N PHE A 43 -5.84 14.30 0.52
CA PHE A 43 -5.72 13.00 1.15
C PHE A 43 -4.25 12.61 1.26
N ARG A 44 -3.83 12.22 2.47
CA ARG A 44 -2.54 11.59 2.71
C ARG A 44 -2.74 10.22 3.34
N GLY A 45 -2.36 9.19 2.61
CA GLY A 45 -2.27 7.81 3.09
C GLY A 45 -0.80 7.42 3.26
N TYR A 46 -0.49 6.66 4.29
CA TYR A 46 0.85 6.13 4.51
C TYR A 46 0.77 4.77 5.19
N CYS A 47 1.85 4.01 5.10
CA CYS A 47 1.96 2.73 5.78
C CYS A 47 2.39 2.95 7.23
N LYS A 48 1.70 2.34 8.19
CA LYS A 48 1.99 2.56 9.63
C LYS A 48 3.25 1.88 10.13
N ALA A 49 3.75 0.86 9.44
CA ALA A 49 4.93 0.15 9.91
C ALA A 49 6.15 1.08 9.84
N ALA A 50 6.96 1.12 10.90
CA ALA A 50 8.08 2.05 11.03
C ALA A 50 9.13 1.95 9.90
N SER A 51 9.23 0.79 9.25
CA SER A 51 10.13 0.51 8.13
C SER A 51 9.47 0.65 6.76
N CYS A 52 8.23 1.15 6.68
CA CYS A 52 7.46 1.14 5.46
C CYS A 52 7.52 2.50 4.75
N PRO A 53 8.19 2.61 3.59
CA PRO A 53 8.38 3.88 2.89
C PRO A 53 7.12 4.33 2.13
N TRP A 54 6.09 3.47 2.05
CA TRP A 54 4.92 3.71 1.23
C TRP A 54 4.10 4.89 1.73
N SER A 55 3.86 5.85 0.84
CA SER A 55 2.91 6.94 1.07
C SER A 55 2.31 7.44 -0.23
N ILE A 56 1.03 7.78 -0.15
CA ILE A 56 0.25 8.34 -1.25
C ILE A 56 -0.29 9.70 -0.85
N VAL A 57 -0.20 10.65 -1.77
CA VAL A 57 -0.80 11.97 -1.65
C VAL A 57 -1.70 12.18 -2.85
N ALA A 58 -2.98 12.41 -2.57
CA ALA A 58 -3.96 12.74 -3.58
C ALA A 58 -4.62 14.07 -3.28
N ARG A 59 -4.93 14.84 -4.33
CA ARG A 59 -5.56 16.15 -4.25
C ARG A 59 -6.92 16.12 -4.91
N LEU A 60 -7.88 16.77 -4.26
CA LEU A 60 -9.15 17.12 -4.87
C LEU A 60 -8.90 18.11 -6.00
N MET A 61 -9.53 17.89 -7.15
CA MET A 61 -9.45 18.77 -8.30
C MET A 61 -10.41 19.97 -8.10
N LYS A 62 -10.25 21.00 -8.93
CA LYS A 62 -11.06 22.23 -8.86
C LYS A 62 -12.57 22.00 -9.05
N ASP A 63 -12.94 20.87 -9.64
CA ASP A 63 -14.33 20.45 -9.82
C ASP A 63 -14.95 19.86 -8.55
N GLU A 64 -14.15 19.75 -7.46
CA GLU A 64 -14.49 19.16 -6.15
C GLU A 64 -15.02 17.73 -6.20
N LYS A 65 -14.95 17.10 -7.38
CA LYS A 65 -15.46 15.76 -7.64
C LYS A 65 -14.31 14.81 -7.83
N GLN A 66 -13.35 15.17 -8.67
CA GLN A 66 -12.28 14.28 -9.06
C GLN A 66 -11.10 14.35 -8.10
N VAL A 67 -10.39 13.23 -7.97
CA VAL A 67 -9.20 13.13 -7.12
C VAL A 67 -8.03 12.68 -7.97
N LYS A 68 -6.95 13.47 -7.95
CA LYS A 68 -5.73 13.17 -8.69
C LYS A 68 -4.61 12.78 -7.74
N ILE A 69 -3.91 11.68 -8.03
CA ILE A 69 -2.70 11.30 -7.30
C ILE A 69 -1.60 12.31 -7.65
N ALA A 70 -1.19 13.09 -6.65
CA ALA A 70 -0.19 14.15 -6.77
C ALA A 70 1.22 13.65 -6.48
N ARG A 71 1.35 12.65 -5.60
CA ARG A 71 2.63 12.02 -5.30
C ARG A 71 2.42 10.60 -4.80
N GLU A 72 3.28 9.72 -5.26
CA GLU A 72 3.40 8.34 -4.81
C GLU A 72 4.86 8.13 -4.41
N LYS A 73 5.10 7.65 -3.19
CA LYS A 73 6.36 6.98 -2.85
C LYS A 73 6.03 5.51 -2.77
N LEU A 74 6.40 4.78 -3.82
CA LEU A 74 6.35 3.33 -3.83
C LEU A 74 7.43 2.76 -2.92
N TYR A 75 7.29 1.46 -2.65
CA TYR A 75 8.37 0.62 -2.15
C TYR A 75 9.64 0.86 -2.99
N GLY A 76 10.79 0.44 -2.46
CA GLY A 76 11.98 0.27 -3.28
C GLY A 76 11.69 -0.51 -4.57
N THR A 77 12.71 -0.65 -5.41
CA THR A 77 12.63 -1.29 -6.72
C THR A 77 11.87 -2.63 -6.69
N TRP A 78 11.34 -3.05 -7.84
CA TRP A 78 10.63 -4.33 -8.00
C TRP A 78 11.40 -5.49 -7.33
N GLU A 79 12.73 -5.50 -7.45
CA GLU A 79 13.64 -6.47 -6.82
C GLU A 79 13.52 -6.53 -5.28
N ASP A 80 13.42 -5.38 -4.60
CA ASP A 80 13.26 -5.28 -3.14
C ASP A 80 11.93 -5.92 -2.67
N SER A 81 10.91 -5.94 -3.53
CA SER A 81 9.62 -6.54 -3.24
C SER A 81 9.63 -8.07 -3.39
N PHE A 82 10.45 -8.61 -4.30
CA PHE A 82 10.66 -10.06 -4.41
C PHE A 82 11.49 -10.60 -3.26
N GLU A 83 12.54 -9.90 -2.84
CA GLU A 83 13.39 -10.31 -1.72
C GLU A 83 12.59 -10.52 -0.42
N ASN A 84 11.64 -9.63 -0.12
CA ASN A 84 10.76 -9.79 1.03
C ASN A 84 9.85 -11.03 0.92
N LEU A 85 9.37 -11.35 -0.28
CA LEU A 85 8.59 -12.56 -0.54
C LEU A 85 9.43 -13.83 -0.35
N PHE A 86 10.68 -13.82 -0.84
CA PHE A 86 11.62 -14.92 -0.67
C PHE A 86 12.04 -15.09 0.80
N ASN A 87 12.29 -14.00 1.52
CA ASN A 87 12.61 -14.03 2.95
C ASN A 87 11.42 -14.52 3.80
N PHE A 88 10.19 -14.15 3.44
CA PHE A 88 9.00 -14.67 4.10
C PHE A 88 8.84 -16.18 3.87
N LYS A 89 9.00 -16.65 2.62
CA LYS A 89 8.97 -18.07 2.30
C LYS A 89 10.03 -18.84 3.09
N ALA A 90 11.27 -18.33 3.14
CA ALA A 90 12.35 -18.92 3.92
C ALA A 90 12.05 -18.94 5.43
N MET A 91 11.43 -17.88 5.99
CA MET A 91 11.00 -17.87 7.39
C MET A 91 9.90 -18.91 7.68
N VAL A 92 8.96 -19.10 6.77
CA VAL A 92 7.91 -20.12 6.92
C VAL A 92 8.53 -21.52 6.89
N GLU A 93 9.42 -21.79 5.94
CA GLU A 93 10.12 -23.09 5.81
C GLU A 93 11.00 -23.39 7.03
N LEU A 94 11.76 -22.41 7.53
CA LEU A 94 12.57 -22.56 8.75
C LEU A 94 11.70 -22.78 10.01
N LYS A 95 10.59 -22.05 10.14
CA LYS A 95 9.65 -22.25 11.26
C LYS A 95 9.00 -23.62 11.20
N MET A 96 8.67 -24.11 10.00
CA MET A 96 8.12 -25.45 9.83
C MET A 96 9.14 -26.52 10.22
N GLN A 97 10.42 -26.40 9.83
CA GLN A 97 11.48 -27.34 10.22
C GLN A 97 11.75 -27.37 11.74
N GLY A 98 11.68 -26.22 12.42
CA GLY A 98 11.82 -26.15 13.89
C GLY A 98 10.66 -26.80 14.67
N VAL A 99 9.49 -26.95 14.05
CA VAL A 99 8.33 -27.63 14.66
C VAL A 99 8.46 -29.16 14.59
N TRP A 100 9.03 -29.71 13.52
CA TRP A 100 9.25 -31.17 13.37
C TRP A 100 10.32 -31.73 14.32
N LEU A 101 11.30 -30.92 14.75
CA LEU A 101 12.33 -31.33 15.72
C LEU A 101 11.85 -31.36 17.18
N ARG A 102 10.64 -30.85 17.47
CA ARG A 102 10.06 -30.83 18.82
C ARG A 102 9.18 -32.04 19.14
N TYR A 103 8.87 -32.85 18.14
CA TYR A 103 8.01 -34.04 18.25
C TYR A 103 8.70 -35.33 17.77
N GLY A 104 10.02 -35.30 17.58
CA GLY A 104 10.86 -36.46 17.26
C GLY A 104 11.60 -36.98 18.48
#